data_AF-A0A0K8T2S2-F1
#
_entry.id   AF-A0A0K8T2S2-F1
#
_cell.length_a   1.000
_cell.length_b   1.000
_cell.length_c   1.000
_cell.angle_alpha   90.00
_cell.angle_beta   90.00
_cell.angle_gamma   90.00
#
_symmetry.space_group_name_H-M   'P 1'
#
loop_
_entity.id
_entity.type
_entity.pdbx_description
1 polymer ?
#
loop_
_entity_poly.entity_id
_entity_poly.type
_entity_poly.pdbx_seq_one_letter_code
_entity_poly.pdbx_strand_id
1 'polypeptide(L)'
;MIWRELSVCLVLLVLSIARGWSMNAERHARDLKILSKFTANENHQIHKENLTELTITGDPSELQALIRAIEHLSKGGVGHGSNSSSVSTVRPTIPTETDQLNYLGCYVDFPARLMKGATANFPRTLTPEICLTYCKTKGMRYFGLQYRSHCFCSISMPAWGVQASDIECNMKCDGNPRKKCGGWYRLSMYESMDSGTDQLNFMGCFKDSGSRLMTGAMETFAGTLTPEICRTHCKSKGMRYFGLEYSNQCFCSVEEPLLEEEAAFNECNMKCAGNPGETCGGWWRLSVYEYA
;
A
#
# COMPACT_ATOMS: atom_id res chain seq x y z
N MET A 1 41.70 11.23 2.35
CA MET A 1 40.34 10.65 2.43
C MET A 1 40.30 9.41 1.54
N ILE A 2 39.85 8.27 2.05
CA ILE A 2 39.85 7.00 1.33
C ILE A 2 38.44 6.40 1.39
N TRP A 3 37.89 5.99 0.23
CA TRP A 3 36.67 5.20 0.15
C TRP A 3 37.04 3.72 0.05
N ARG A 4 36.40 2.85 0.83
CA ARG A 4 36.52 1.39 0.70
C ARG A 4 35.14 0.75 0.79
N GLU A 5 34.86 -0.16 -0.13
CA GLU A 5 33.74 -1.09 0.05
C GLU A 5 34.15 -2.15 1.08
N LEU A 6 33.30 -2.37 2.08
CA LEU A 6 33.50 -3.39 3.10
C LEU A 6 32.44 -4.47 2.91
N SER A 7 32.87 -5.73 2.89
CA SER A 7 31.93 -6.85 2.87
C SER A 7 31.06 -6.83 4.12
N VAL A 8 29.77 -7.17 3.95
CA VAL A 8 28.74 -7.25 5.00
C VAL A 8 29.23 -8.03 6.23
N CYS A 9 30.05 -9.07 6.05
CA CYS A 9 30.68 -9.83 7.13
C CYS A 9 31.54 -8.98 8.08
N LEU A 10 32.23 -7.94 7.62
CA LEU A 10 33.11 -7.11 8.47
C LEU A 10 32.29 -6.16 9.36
N VAL A 11 31.18 -5.64 8.83
CA VAL A 11 30.21 -4.82 9.57
C VAL A 11 29.48 -5.68 10.61
N LEU A 12 29.08 -6.90 10.23
CA LEU A 12 28.53 -7.89 11.14
C LEU A 12 29.54 -8.32 12.21
N LEU A 13 30.83 -8.40 11.91
CA LEU A 13 31.88 -8.69 12.90
C LEU A 13 32.03 -7.55 13.91
N VAL A 14 32.03 -6.29 13.44
CA VAL A 14 32.07 -5.09 14.31
C VAL A 14 30.83 -4.99 15.20
N LEU A 15 29.66 -5.39 14.69
CA LEU A 15 28.41 -5.44 15.45
C LEU A 15 28.32 -6.65 16.39
N SER A 16 28.90 -7.80 16.03
CA SER A 16 28.92 -9.02 16.85
C SER A 16 29.82 -8.90 18.07
N ILE A 17 30.90 -8.10 17.99
CA ILE A 17 31.76 -7.80 19.15
C ILE A 17 31.01 -6.92 20.18
N ALA A 18 29.95 -6.22 19.77
CA ALA A 18 29.06 -5.44 20.63
C ALA A 18 27.82 -6.25 21.07
N ARG A 19 28.04 -7.27 21.91
CA ARG A 19 27.03 -8.01 22.70
C ARG A 19 25.87 -8.67 21.92
N GLY A 20 26.13 -9.91 21.50
CA GLY A 20 25.12 -10.99 21.48
C GLY A 20 24.03 -10.87 20.43
N TRP A 21 24.34 -11.22 19.19
CA TRP A 21 23.36 -11.37 18.10
C TRP A 21 22.89 -12.82 17.93
N SER A 22 21.61 -12.98 17.57
CA SER A 22 20.96 -14.24 17.17
C SER A 22 20.87 -14.35 15.64
N MET A 23 20.98 -15.57 15.11
CA MET A 23 21.15 -15.95 13.68
C MET A 23 20.09 -15.47 12.67
N ASN A 24 19.08 -14.69 13.05
CA ASN A 24 17.99 -14.29 12.14
C ASN A 24 18.23 -13.00 11.34
N ALA A 25 19.25 -12.20 11.67
CA ALA A 25 19.50 -10.91 11.00
C ALA A 25 20.24 -11.03 9.65
N GLU A 26 20.88 -12.16 9.36
CA GLU A 26 21.67 -12.35 8.13
C GLU A 26 20.81 -12.43 6.86
N ARG A 27 19.53 -12.78 6.99
CA ARG A 27 18.66 -13.04 5.83
C ARG A 27 18.29 -11.77 5.06
N HIS A 28 18.31 -10.61 5.72
CA HIS A 28 17.89 -9.31 5.17
C HIS A 28 19.06 -8.39 4.76
N ALA A 29 20.31 -8.77 5.03
CA ALA A 29 21.47 -7.91 4.78
C ALA A 29 22.17 -8.17 3.43
N ARG A 30 21.66 -9.11 2.63
CA ARG A 30 22.37 -9.61 1.42
C ARG A 30 22.40 -8.62 0.26
N ASP A 31 21.45 -7.68 0.20
CA ASP A 31 21.31 -6.75 -0.94
C ASP A 31 21.65 -5.29 -0.57
N LEU A 32 22.16 -5.04 0.64
CA LEU A 32 22.54 -3.70 1.11
C LEU A 32 23.96 -3.33 0.67
N LYS A 33 24.11 -2.15 0.05
CA LYS A 33 25.41 -1.51 -0.15
C LYS A 33 25.65 -0.49 0.95
N ILE A 34 26.74 -0.67 1.70
CA ILE A 34 27.13 0.20 2.81
C ILE A 34 28.42 0.92 2.43
N LEU A 35 28.34 2.25 2.31
CA LEU A 35 29.50 3.10 2.11
C LEU A 35 29.76 3.88 3.40
N SER A 36 31.01 3.85 3.87
CA SER A 36 31.44 4.56 5.08
C SER A 36 32.66 5.42 4.80
N LYS A 37 32.72 6.57 5.47
CA LYS A 37 33.78 7.56 5.31
C LYS A 37 34.50 7.76 6.64
N PHE A 38 35.82 7.60 6.61
CA PHE A 38 36.67 7.75 7.78
C PHE A 38 37.73 8.83 7.54
N THR A 39 38.11 9.51 8.62
CA THR A 39 39.33 10.33 8.67
C THR A 39 40.43 9.53 9.36
N ALA A 40 41.55 9.36 8.67
CA ALA A 40 42.75 8.72 9.24
C ALA A 40 43.61 9.79 9.91
N ASN A 41 44.22 9.45 11.05
CA ASN A 41 45.22 10.33 11.67
C ASN A 41 46.56 10.28 10.90
N GLU A 42 47.52 11.09 11.33
CA GLU A 42 48.83 11.26 10.67
C GLU A 42 49.63 9.95 10.56
N ASN A 43 49.29 8.94 11.36
CA ASN A 43 49.88 7.60 11.37
C ASN A 43 49.06 6.53 10.61
N HIS A 44 48.06 6.94 9.82
CA HIS A 44 47.20 6.06 9.00
C HIS A 44 46.41 4.99 9.77
N GLN A 45 46.17 5.18 11.08
CA GLN A 45 45.36 4.26 11.89
C GLN A 45 43.90 4.73 11.99
N ILE A 46 42.96 3.77 11.93
CA ILE A 46 41.51 4.01 11.94
C ILE A 46 40.94 3.49 13.26
N HIS A 47 40.39 4.38 14.09
CA HIS A 47 39.73 4.03 15.36
C HIS A 47 38.20 4.15 15.25
N LYS A 48 37.48 3.46 16.15
CA LYS A 48 36.00 3.39 16.22
C LYS A 48 35.33 4.76 16.25
N GLU A 49 36.02 5.77 16.76
CA GLU A 49 35.51 7.12 17.00
C GLU A 49 35.62 8.03 15.76
N ASN A 50 36.26 7.57 14.67
CA ASN A 50 36.54 8.38 13.48
C ASN A 50 35.56 8.16 12.31
N LEU A 51 34.40 7.53 12.58
CA LEU A 51 33.32 7.38 11.59
C LEU A 51 32.58 8.71 11.47
N THR A 52 32.71 9.39 10.33
CA THR A 52 32.11 10.72 10.14
C THR A 52 30.86 10.68 9.29
N GLU A 53 30.70 9.65 8.45
CA GLU A 53 29.57 9.53 7.52
C GLU A 53 29.30 8.05 7.20
N LEU A 54 28.04 7.63 7.30
CA LEU A 54 27.58 6.28 6.99
C LEU A 54 26.35 6.36 6.09
N THR A 55 26.47 5.83 4.87
CA THR A 55 25.40 5.84 3.88
C THR A 55 25.02 4.40 3.55
N ILE A 56 23.78 4.04 3.82
CA ILE A 56 23.22 2.72 3.51
C ILE A 56 22.24 2.92 2.35
N THR A 57 22.50 2.26 1.23
CA THR A 57 21.64 2.30 0.04
C THR A 57 21.07 0.92 -0.21
N GLY A 58 19.74 0.82 -0.33
CA GLY A 58 19.00 -0.41 -0.53
C GLY A 58 17.50 -0.12 -0.61
N ASP A 59 16.68 -1.17 -0.64
CA ASP A 59 15.22 -1.02 -0.65
C ASP A 59 14.75 -0.22 0.60
N PRO A 60 13.90 0.82 0.43
CA PRO A 60 13.45 1.66 1.54
C PRO A 60 12.75 0.90 2.68
N SER A 61 12.09 -0.23 2.37
CA SER A 61 11.40 -1.07 3.35
C SER A 61 12.39 -1.87 4.22
N GLU A 62 13.50 -2.33 3.63
CA GLU A 62 14.58 -3.02 4.34
C GLU A 62 15.40 -2.07 5.20
N LEU A 63 15.60 -0.84 4.72
CA LEU A 63 16.27 0.22 5.48
C LEU A 63 15.47 0.61 6.74
N GLN A 64 14.15 0.70 6.64
CA GLN A 64 13.29 0.96 7.80
C GLN A 64 13.28 -0.20 8.80
N ALA A 65 13.33 -1.46 8.33
CA ALA A 65 13.44 -2.62 9.22
C ALA A 65 14.76 -2.63 10.00
N LEU A 66 15.87 -2.27 9.33
CA LEU A 66 17.19 -2.18 9.94
C LEU A 66 17.26 -1.05 10.99
N ILE A 67 16.69 0.13 10.69
CA ILE A 67 16.63 1.27 11.62
C ILE A 67 15.85 0.89 12.89
N ARG A 68 14.68 0.25 12.74
CA ARG A 68 13.87 -0.21 13.87
C ARG A 68 14.60 -1.25 14.73
N ALA A 69 15.34 -2.16 14.10
CA ALA A 69 16.15 -3.16 14.81
C ALA A 69 17.26 -2.49 15.64
N ILE A 70 17.90 -1.45 15.11
CA ILE A 70 18.95 -0.68 15.80
C ILE A 70 18.38 0.13 16.99
N GLU A 71 17.21 0.75 16.81
CA GLU A 71 16.53 1.52 17.88
C GLU A 71 16.08 0.64 19.06
N HIS A 72 15.68 -0.60 18.81
CA HIS A 72 15.32 -1.56 19.86
C HIS A 72 16.51 -2.02 20.70
N LEU A 73 17.71 -2.08 20.12
CA LEU A 73 18.94 -2.46 20.83
C LEU A 73 19.47 -1.34 21.75
N SER A 74 19.05 -0.09 21.54
CA SER A 74 19.48 1.05 22.37
C SER A 74 18.77 1.14 23.73
N LYS A 75 17.69 0.38 23.98
CA LYS A 75 16.84 0.53 25.18
C LYS A 75 17.09 -0.48 26.31
N GLY A 76 18.20 -1.21 26.28
CA GLY A 76 18.58 -2.16 27.35
C GLY A 76 19.67 -1.62 28.27
N GLY A 77 19.32 -0.86 29.32
CA GLY A 77 20.27 -0.50 30.39
C GLY A 77 19.77 0.57 31.37
N VAL A 78 19.51 0.17 32.62
CA VAL A 78 18.97 0.98 33.73
C VAL A 78 20.07 1.84 34.40
N GLY A 79 19.74 3.09 34.77
CA GLY A 79 20.12 3.63 36.08
C GLY A 79 20.70 5.06 36.17
N HIS A 80 19.90 5.96 36.78
CA HIS A 80 20.24 7.15 37.60
C HIS A 80 20.66 8.46 36.93
N GLY A 81 19.95 9.54 37.30
CA GLY A 81 20.45 10.92 37.21
C GLY A 81 19.43 11.89 36.62
N SER A 82 18.67 12.53 37.49
CA SER A 82 17.74 13.63 37.22
C SER A 82 18.32 14.75 36.35
N ASN A 83 17.65 15.11 35.26
CA ASN A 83 17.49 16.52 34.92
C ASN A 83 16.25 16.78 34.06
N SER A 84 15.58 17.89 34.41
CA SER A 84 14.34 18.41 33.85
C SER A 84 14.32 18.42 32.32
N SER A 85 13.34 17.75 31.72
CA SER A 85 12.97 17.92 30.31
C SER A 85 11.49 17.61 30.19
N SER A 86 10.70 18.61 29.80
CA SER A 86 9.28 18.48 29.50
C SER A 86 9.06 17.38 28.48
N VAL A 87 8.47 16.26 28.92
CA VAL A 87 8.03 15.16 28.08
C VAL A 87 6.86 15.66 27.24
N SER A 88 7.14 16.06 25.99
CA SER A 88 6.11 16.17 24.97
C SER A 88 5.68 14.76 24.59
N THR A 89 4.55 14.31 25.13
CA THR A 89 3.81 13.15 24.62
C THR A 89 3.56 13.32 23.13
N VAL A 90 4.31 12.59 22.30
CA VAL A 90 4.01 12.45 20.87
C VAL A 90 2.74 11.61 20.78
N ARG A 91 1.61 12.28 20.59
CA ARG A 91 0.34 11.65 20.20
C ARG A 91 0.53 11.09 18.79
N PRO A 92 0.06 9.86 18.48
CA PRO A 92 0.04 9.37 17.10
C PRO A 92 -0.79 10.35 16.26
N THR A 93 -0.15 11.06 15.33
CA THR A 93 -0.85 11.85 14.33
C THR A 93 -1.47 10.88 13.34
N ILE A 94 -2.81 10.81 13.34
CA ILE A 94 -3.58 10.22 12.26
C ILE A 94 -3.07 10.86 10.96
N PRO A 95 -2.67 10.09 9.93
CA PRO A 95 -2.24 10.65 8.66
C PRO A 95 -3.31 11.63 8.16
N THR A 96 -2.90 12.83 7.77
CA THR A 96 -3.84 13.76 7.17
C THR A 96 -4.27 13.19 5.82
N GLU A 97 -5.53 13.39 5.41
CA GLU A 97 -6.07 12.81 4.17
C GLU A 97 -5.27 13.22 2.91
N THR A 98 -4.51 14.32 3.00
CA THR A 98 -3.52 14.75 2.00
C THR A 98 -2.33 13.81 1.82
N ASP A 99 -1.94 13.07 2.87
CA ASP A 99 -0.83 12.09 2.84
C ASP A 99 -1.24 10.80 2.11
N GLN A 100 -2.54 10.65 1.79
CA GLN A 100 -3.10 9.49 1.10
C GLN A 100 -3.26 9.71 -0.42
N LEU A 101 -2.86 10.86 -0.95
CA LEU A 101 -3.02 11.21 -2.36
C LEU A 101 -1.67 11.11 -3.11
N ASN A 102 -1.55 10.16 -4.03
CA ASN A 102 -0.45 10.11 -5.00
C ASN A 102 -0.92 10.62 -6.35
N TYR A 103 -0.49 11.81 -6.76
CA TYR A 103 -0.81 12.36 -8.07
C TYR A 103 0.03 11.67 -9.15
N LEU A 104 -0.64 10.99 -10.08
CA LEU A 104 0.01 10.23 -11.16
C LEU A 104 0.23 11.07 -12.42
N GLY A 105 -0.53 12.16 -12.59
CA GLY A 105 -0.38 13.06 -13.74
C GLY A 105 -1.71 13.44 -14.39
N CYS A 106 -1.60 14.24 -15.44
CA CYS A 106 -2.72 14.61 -16.30
C CYS A 106 -2.85 13.63 -17.47
N TYR A 107 -4.06 13.18 -17.78
CA TYR A 107 -4.31 12.22 -18.85
C TYR A 107 -5.44 12.67 -19.78
N VAL A 108 -5.34 12.30 -21.05
CA VAL A 108 -6.41 12.47 -22.04
C VAL A 108 -7.54 11.48 -21.75
N ASP A 109 -8.78 11.99 -21.69
CA ASP A 109 -9.98 11.20 -21.38
C ASP A 109 -11.02 11.31 -22.51
N PHE A 110 -10.54 11.19 -23.75
CA PHE A 110 -11.30 11.27 -25.00
C PHE A 110 -10.56 10.47 -26.10
N PRO A 111 -11.26 9.82 -27.06
CA PRO A 111 -12.71 9.76 -27.23
C PRO A 111 -13.44 8.81 -26.26
N ALA A 112 -12.73 7.82 -25.72
CA ALA A 112 -13.28 6.90 -24.74
C ALA A 112 -12.87 7.29 -23.32
N ARG A 113 -13.77 7.08 -22.35
CA ARG A 113 -13.48 7.28 -20.93
C ARG A 113 -12.41 6.32 -20.45
N LEU A 114 -11.37 6.90 -19.83
CA LEU A 114 -10.20 6.20 -19.33
C LEU A 114 -10.52 5.38 -18.08
N MET A 115 -11.26 5.97 -17.14
CA MET A 115 -11.73 5.30 -15.93
C MET A 115 -13.14 4.72 -16.13
N LYS A 116 -13.26 3.40 -15.97
CA LYS A 116 -14.50 2.64 -16.23
C LYS A 116 -15.23 2.19 -14.97
N GLY A 117 -14.77 2.61 -13.79
CA GLY A 117 -15.39 2.27 -12.52
C GLY A 117 -16.53 3.23 -12.14
N ALA A 118 -16.71 3.43 -10.84
CA ALA A 118 -17.73 4.30 -10.30
C ALA A 118 -17.49 5.77 -10.70
N THR A 119 -18.56 6.54 -10.88
CA THR A 119 -18.47 7.97 -11.21
C THR A 119 -19.45 8.77 -10.34
N ALA A 120 -19.13 10.03 -10.08
CA ALA A 120 -20.00 10.94 -9.34
C ALA A 120 -19.72 12.41 -9.73
N ASN A 121 -20.73 13.26 -9.57
CA ASN A 121 -20.63 14.71 -9.74
C ASN A 121 -20.84 15.40 -8.39
N PHE A 122 -19.89 16.23 -7.98
CA PHE A 122 -19.85 16.93 -6.69
C PHE A 122 -19.78 18.45 -6.93
N PRO A 123 -20.87 19.07 -7.42
CA PRO A 123 -20.90 20.50 -7.70
C PRO A 123 -20.65 21.31 -6.43
N ARG A 124 -19.82 22.34 -6.52
CA ARG A 124 -19.40 23.23 -5.40
C ARG A 124 -18.58 22.58 -4.28
N THR A 125 -18.44 21.26 -4.26
CA THR A 125 -17.81 20.55 -3.14
C THR A 125 -16.61 19.72 -3.54
N LEU A 126 -16.44 19.36 -4.83
CA LEU A 126 -15.35 18.47 -5.22
C LEU A 126 -13.97 18.99 -4.80
N THR A 127 -13.18 18.10 -4.22
CA THR A 127 -11.74 18.19 -3.98
C THR A 127 -11.11 16.82 -4.28
N PRO A 128 -9.77 16.72 -4.46
CA PRO A 128 -9.10 15.42 -4.56
C PRO A 128 -9.43 14.49 -3.41
N GLU A 129 -9.52 15.02 -2.18
CA GLU A 129 -9.86 14.25 -0.98
C GLU A 129 -11.28 13.70 -1.05
N ILE A 130 -12.27 14.52 -1.43
CA ILE A 130 -13.66 14.04 -1.57
C ILE A 130 -13.77 12.94 -2.63
N CYS A 131 -13.01 13.05 -3.73
CA CYS A 131 -12.98 12.01 -4.75
C CYS A 131 -12.29 10.73 -4.24
N LEU A 132 -11.19 10.87 -3.49
CA LEU A 132 -10.54 9.75 -2.80
C LEU A 132 -11.52 9.05 -1.85
N THR A 133 -12.19 9.80 -0.95
CA THR A 133 -13.17 9.23 -0.01
C THR A 133 -14.25 8.47 -0.77
N TYR A 134 -14.80 9.08 -1.84
CA TYR A 134 -15.81 8.43 -2.67
C TYR A 134 -15.29 7.12 -3.28
N CYS A 135 -14.14 7.15 -3.96
CA CYS A 135 -13.61 5.95 -4.61
C CYS A 135 -13.19 4.87 -3.61
N LYS A 136 -12.69 5.25 -2.42
CA LYS A 136 -12.47 4.33 -1.30
C LYS A 136 -13.76 3.65 -0.85
N THR A 137 -14.89 4.37 -0.75
CA THR A 137 -16.18 3.74 -0.43
C THR A 137 -16.69 2.77 -1.51
N LYS A 138 -16.11 2.85 -2.72
CA LYS A 138 -16.40 1.96 -3.85
C LYS A 138 -15.37 0.85 -4.02
N GLY A 139 -14.35 0.79 -3.17
CA GLY A 139 -13.28 -0.20 -3.25
C GLY A 139 -12.41 -0.01 -4.48
N MET A 140 -12.16 1.24 -4.85
CA MET A 140 -11.41 1.60 -6.03
C MET A 140 -10.20 2.45 -5.61
N ARG A 141 -9.00 1.91 -5.87
CA ARG A 141 -7.73 2.51 -5.48
C ARG A 141 -7.35 3.73 -6.32
N TYR A 142 -7.73 3.75 -7.60
CA TYR A 142 -7.43 4.85 -8.50
C TYR A 142 -8.64 5.76 -8.64
N PHE A 143 -8.38 7.05 -8.75
CA PHE A 143 -9.42 8.04 -9.00
C PHE A 143 -8.92 9.20 -9.85
N GLY A 144 -9.85 9.85 -10.52
CA GLY A 144 -9.58 10.88 -11.51
C GLY A 144 -10.57 12.02 -11.35
N LEU A 145 -10.06 13.23 -11.41
CA LEU A 145 -10.88 14.45 -11.34
C LEU A 145 -10.92 15.10 -12.72
N GLN A 146 -12.12 15.50 -13.15
CA GLN A 146 -12.32 16.21 -14.40
C GLN A 146 -13.32 17.34 -14.22
N TYR A 147 -13.17 18.37 -15.03
CA TYR A 147 -14.19 19.41 -15.21
C TYR A 147 -14.66 20.03 -13.89
N ARG A 148 -13.74 20.22 -12.93
CA ARG A 148 -13.95 20.89 -11.64
C ARG A 148 -14.81 20.15 -10.63
N SER A 149 -15.79 19.38 -11.08
CA SER A 149 -16.82 18.75 -10.25
C SER A 149 -17.03 17.26 -10.50
N HIS A 150 -16.41 16.65 -11.53
CA HIS A 150 -16.56 15.22 -11.79
C HIS A 150 -15.45 14.38 -11.17
N CYS A 151 -15.86 13.30 -10.52
CA CYS A 151 -15.02 12.28 -9.93
C CYS A 151 -15.24 10.94 -10.65
N PHE A 152 -14.16 10.27 -11.01
CA PHE A 152 -14.14 8.96 -11.64
C PHE A 152 -13.26 8.04 -10.82
N CYS A 153 -13.62 6.78 -10.75
CA CYS A 153 -12.90 5.76 -10.00
C CYS A 153 -12.48 4.63 -10.94
N SER A 154 -11.39 3.95 -10.58
CA SER A 154 -10.96 2.73 -11.23
C SER A 154 -10.26 1.83 -10.22
N ILE A 155 -10.32 0.53 -10.45
CA ILE A 155 -9.64 -0.44 -9.61
C ILE A 155 -8.17 -0.56 -10.03
N SER A 156 -7.92 -0.48 -11.32
CA SER A 156 -6.61 -0.56 -11.93
C SER A 156 -6.28 0.72 -12.68
N MET A 157 -4.98 0.99 -12.81
CA MET A 157 -4.49 2.04 -13.69
C MET A 157 -4.79 1.66 -15.15
N PRO A 158 -5.48 2.52 -15.93
CA PRO A 158 -5.80 2.20 -17.32
C PRO A 158 -4.53 2.09 -18.18
N ALA A 159 -4.30 0.92 -18.79
CA ALA A 159 -3.07 0.59 -19.54
C ALA A 159 -2.81 1.44 -20.80
N TRP A 160 -3.81 2.18 -21.28
CA TRP A 160 -3.80 2.91 -22.55
C TRP A 160 -3.92 4.44 -22.36
N GLY A 161 -3.73 4.94 -21.14
CA GLY A 161 -3.81 6.37 -20.85
C GLY A 161 -2.70 7.15 -21.55
N VAL A 162 -3.09 8.10 -22.41
CA VAL A 162 -2.14 9.06 -23.00
C VAL A 162 -1.94 10.19 -22.01
N GLN A 163 -0.71 10.35 -21.51
CA GLN A 163 -0.36 11.45 -20.62
C GLN A 163 -0.41 12.78 -21.37
N ALA A 164 -1.09 13.76 -20.77
CA ALA A 164 -1.18 15.13 -21.23
C ALA A 164 -0.28 16.03 -20.39
N SER A 165 -0.10 17.29 -20.79
CA SER A 165 0.62 18.24 -19.94
C SER A 165 -0.22 18.59 -18.70
N ASP A 166 0.41 18.69 -17.53
CA ASP A 166 -0.26 19.09 -16.29
C ASP A 166 -0.91 20.48 -16.36
N ILE A 167 -0.50 21.33 -17.32
CA ILE A 167 -1.15 22.61 -17.57
C ILE A 167 -2.57 22.45 -18.12
N GLU A 168 -2.87 21.32 -18.76
CA GLU A 168 -4.21 21.02 -19.30
C GLU A 168 -5.17 20.53 -18.19
N CYS A 169 -4.62 20.07 -17.07
CA CYS A 169 -5.33 19.73 -15.84
C CYS A 169 -5.32 20.87 -14.82
N ASN A 170 -5.59 22.10 -15.25
CA ASN A 170 -5.47 23.30 -14.43
C ASN A 170 -6.80 23.87 -13.91
N MET A 171 -7.94 23.22 -14.16
CA MET A 171 -9.21 23.74 -13.70
C MET A 171 -9.30 23.67 -12.18
N LYS A 172 -9.64 24.80 -11.56
CA LYS A 172 -9.82 24.90 -10.12
C LYS A 172 -10.95 23.99 -9.66
N CYS A 173 -10.71 23.24 -8.59
CA CYS A 173 -11.74 22.43 -7.96
C CYS A 173 -12.88 23.30 -7.42
N ASP A 174 -14.10 22.81 -7.58
CA ASP A 174 -15.30 23.50 -7.13
C ASP A 174 -15.36 23.70 -5.61
N GLY A 175 -14.92 22.70 -4.83
CA GLY A 175 -14.88 22.77 -3.37
C GLY A 175 -13.64 23.43 -2.79
N ASN A 176 -12.58 23.60 -3.59
CA ASN A 176 -11.38 24.28 -3.15
C ASN A 176 -10.61 24.90 -4.33
N PRO A 177 -10.70 26.23 -4.55
CA PRO A 177 -10.08 26.87 -5.71
C PRO A 177 -8.55 26.91 -5.67
N ARG A 178 -7.90 26.45 -4.58
CA ARG A 178 -6.45 26.27 -4.47
C ARG A 178 -5.97 24.94 -5.06
N LYS A 179 -6.88 24.00 -5.36
CA LYS A 179 -6.58 22.68 -5.91
C LYS A 179 -7.01 22.59 -7.38
N LYS A 180 -6.41 21.63 -8.09
CA LYS A 180 -6.68 21.35 -9.50
C LYS A 180 -7.52 20.08 -9.65
N CYS A 181 -8.57 20.14 -10.46
CA CYS A 181 -9.57 19.09 -10.68
C CYS A 181 -9.78 18.85 -12.19
N GLY A 182 -8.69 18.49 -12.87
CA GLY A 182 -8.66 18.15 -14.29
C GLY A 182 -8.86 19.33 -15.23
N GLY A 183 -9.43 19.04 -16.39
CA GLY A 183 -9.70 19.99 -17.46
C GLY A 183 -10.79 19.49 -18.40
N TRP A 184 -10.94 20.13 -19.56
CA TRP A 184 -11.89 19.69 -20.57
C TRP A 184 -11.36 18.40 -21.24
N TYR A 185 -12.04 17.27 -21.03
CA TYR A 185 -11.53 15.94 -21.42
C TYR A 185 -10.10 15.65 -20.93
N ARG A 186 -9.75 16.16 -19.75
CA ARG A 186 -8.45 15.97 -19.09
C ARG A 186 -8.65 15.53 -17.66
N LEU A 187 -8.05 14.41 -17.31
CA LEU A 187 -8.23 13.74 -16.03
C LEU A 187 -6.98 13.96 -15.18
N SER A 188 -7.13 14.65 -14.05
CA SER A 188 -6.11 14.63 -13.00
C SER A 188 -6.18 13.29 -12.30
N MET A 189 -5.22 12.41 -12.56
CA MET A 189 -5.21 11.03 -12.07
C MET A 189 -4.47 10.92 -10.74
N TYR A 190 -5.01 10.12 -9.83
CA TYR A 190 -4.45 9.84 -8.52
C TYR A 190 -4.58 8.36 -8.15
N GLU A 191 -3.69 7.94 -7.25
CA GLU A 191 -3.72 6.66 -6.55
C GLU A 191 -3.81 6.88 -5.03
N SER A 192 -4.60 6.05 -4.36
CA SER A 192 -4.69 6.03 -2.90
C SER A 192 -3.43 5.41 -2.28
N MET A 193 -2.70 6.16 -1.45
CA MET A 193 -1.44 5.77 -0.80
C MET A 193 -1.60 5.06 0.54
N ASP A 194 -2.78 4.50 0.84
CA ASP A 194 -3.03 3.85 2.14
C ASP A 194 -1.98 2.79 2.46
N SER A 195 -1.13 3.14 3.42
CA SER A 195 -0.04 2.34 3.94
C SER A 195 -0.49 1.70 5.25
N GLY A 196 -1.20 0.57 5.16
CA GLY A 196 -1.38 -0.36 6.27
C GLY A 196 -2.60 -0.15 7.18
N THR A 197 -3.72 -0.80 6.82
CA THR A 197 -4.65 -1.62 7.65
C THR A 197 -5.76 -2.18 6.74
N ASP A 198 -5.42 -2.49 5.49
CA ASP A 198 -6.37 -2.89 4.44
C ASP A 198 -5.64 -3.84 3.46
N GLN A 199 -4.60 -4.54 3.96
CA GLN A 199 -3.94 -5.58 3.18
C GLN A 199 -4.87 -6.78 3.06
N LEU A 200 -5.00 -7.26 1.82
CA LEU A 200 -5.71 -8.49 1.53
C LEU A 200 -4.86 -9.66 1.97
N ASN A 201 -5.27 -10.32 3.06
CA ASN A 201 -4.67 -11.56 3.47
C ASN A 201 -5.39 -12.70 2.75
N PHE A 202 -4.75 -13.29 1.75
CA PHE A 202 -5.29 -14.45 1.04
C PHE A 202 -5.15 -15.70 1.91
N MET A 203 -6.28 -16.26 2.33
CA MET A 203 -6.33 -17.41 3.23
C MET A 203 -6.24 -18.74 2.48
N GLY A 204 -6.65 -18.79 1.21
CA GLY A 204 -6.56 -20.00 0.39
C GLY A 204 -7.66 -20.14 -0.65
N CYS A 205 -7.58 -21.23 -1.40
CA CYS A 205 -8.60 -21.67 -2.34
C CYS A 205 -9.39 -22.82 -1.71
N PHE A 206 -10.71 -22.70 -1.65
CA PHE A 206 -11.55 -23.70 -0.98
C PHE A 206 -12.66 -24.18 -1.91
N LYS A 207 -13.09 -25.41 -1.74
CA LYS A 207 -14.28 -25.91 -2.44
C LYS A 207 -15.51 -25.23 -1.87
N ASP A 208 -16.37 -24.73 -2.75
CA ASP A 208 -17.71 -24.27 -2.39
C ASP A 208 -18.76 -25.24 -2.93
N SER A 209 -19.97 -25.19 -2.38
CA SER A 209 -21.05 -26.09 -2.75
C SER A 209 -22.43 -25.46 -2.56
N GLY A 210 -23.51 -26.19 -2.86
CA GLY A 210 -24.87 -25.75 -2.54
C GLY A 210 -25.04 -25.38 -1.06
N SER A 211 -24.31 -26.04 -0.17
CA SER A 211 -24.06 -25.56 1.20
C SER A 211 -22.89 -24.59 1.17
N ARG A 212 -23.20 -23.30 1.04
CA ARG A 212 -22.21 -22.24 0.85
C ARG A 212 -21.23 -22.16 2.00
N LEU A 213 -19.94 -22.03 1.68
CA LEU A 213 -18.87 -21.85 2.66
C LEU A 213 -19.01 -20.52 3.43
N MET A 214 -19.45 -19.47 2.75
CA MET A 214 -19.69 -18.15 3.33
C MET A 214 -21.17 -17.81 3.26
N THR A 215 -21.80 -17.64 4.44
CA THR A 215 -23.27 -17.58 4.59
C THR A 215 -23.80 -16.17 4.89
N GLY A 216 -22.94 -15.16 4.86
CA GLY A 216 -23.34 -13.76 5.04
C GLY A 216 -23.93 -13.14 3.77
N ALA A 217 -23.44 -11.96 3.40
CA ALA A 217 -23.91 -11.29 2.19
C ALA A 217 -23.32 -11.91 0.92
N MET A 218 -24.08 -11.88 -0.17
CA MET A 218 -23.63 -12.25 -1.51
C MET A 218 -24.06 -11.19 -2.52
N GLU A 219 -23.15 -10.80 -3.41
CA GLU A 219 -23.38 -9.81 -4.45
C GLU A 219 -22.69 -10.23 -5.75
N THR A 220 -23.32 -9.97 -6.90
CA THR A 220 -22.73 -10.22 -8.22
C THR A 220 -22.36 -8.90 -8.89
N PHE A 221 -21.08 -8.70 -9.18
CA PHE A 221 -20.57 -7.47 -9.77
C PHE A 221 -20.34 -7.65 -11.28
N ALA A 222 -21.26 -7.12 -12.08
CA ALA A 222 -21.17 -7.18 -13.54
C ALA A 222 -19.92 -6.44 -14.06
N GLY A 223 -18.93 -7.19 -14.53
CA GLY A 223 -17.74 -6.64 -15.22
C GLY A 223 -16.79 -5.83 -14.35
N THR A 224 -17.00 -5.77 -13.03
CA THR A 224 -16.24 -4.88 -12.15
C THR A 224 -15.59 -5.59 -10.97
N LEU A 225 -15.94 -6.85 -10.67
CA LEU A 225 -15.40 -7.52 -9.49
C LEU A 225 -13.86 -7.58 -9.49
N THR A 226 -13.27 -7.29 -8.33
CA THR A 226 -11.88 -7.57 -7.94
C THR A 226 -11.86 -7.93 -6.44
N PRO A 227 -10.74 -8.47 -5.91
CA PRO A 227 -10.61 -8.72 -4.48
C PRO A 227 -10.88 -7.46 -3.64
N GLU A 228 -10.41 -6.31 -4.10
CA GLU A 228 -10.56 -5.03 -3.40
C GLU A 228 -12.01 -4.52 -3.38
N ILE A 229 -12.75 -4.71 -4.46
CA ILE A 229 -14.19 -4.38 -4.50
C ILE A 229 -14.98 -5.28 -3.56
N CYS A 230 -14.68 -6.59 -3.54
CA CYS A 230 -15.38 -7.51 -2.65
C CYS A 230 -15.08 -7.20 -1.18
N ARG A 231 -13.80 -6.99 -0.84
CA ARG A 231 -13.37 -6.53 0.47
C ARG A 231 -14.16 -5.30 0.92
N THR A 232 -14.23 -4.28 0.07
CA THR A 232 -14.91 -3.03 0.41
C THR A 232 -16.40 -3.22 0.59
N HIS A 233 -17.03 -4.04 -0.26
CA HIS A 233 -18.43 -4.41 -0.11
C HIS A 233 -18.69 -5.10 1.23
N CYS A 234 -17.92 -6.13 1.56
CA CYS A 234 -18.07 -6.86 2.83
C CYS A 234 -17.76 -5.97 4.05
N LYS A 235 -16.71 -5.14 3.98
CA LYS A 235 -16.37 -4.14 5.00
C LYS A 235 -17.49 -3.14 5.23
N SER A 236 -18.15 -2.67 4.16
CA SER A 236 -19.30 -1.76 4.28
C SER A 236 -20.51 -2.38 5.01
N LYS A 237 -20.54 -3.71 5.10
CA LYS A 237 -21.54 -4.49 5.84
C LYS A 237 -21.06 -4.97 7.22
N GLY A 238 -19.84 -4.58 7.64
CA GLY A 238 -19.24 -5.00 8.90
C GLY A 238 -18.79 -6.46 8.91
N MET A 239 -18.52 -7.05 7.74
CA MET A 239 -18.11 -8.46 7.59
C MET A 239 -16.60 -8.52 7.32
N ARG A 240 -15.86 -9.24 8.16
CA ARG A 240 -14.38 -9.31 8.13
C ARG A 240 -13.83 -10.22 7.04
N TYR A 241 -14.55 -11.29 6.73
CA TYR A 241 -14.13 -12.27 5.75
C TYR A 241 -14.87 -12.07 4.44
N PHE A 242 -14.17 -12.29 3.33
CA PHE A 242 -14.80 -12.27 2.02
C PHE A 242 -14.22 -13.34 1.09
N GLY A 243 -15.02 -13.72 0.10
CA GLY A 243 -14.74 -14.78 -0.85
C GLY A 243 -15.09 -14.36 -2.27
N LEU A 244 -14.26 -14.75 -3.23
CA LEU A 244 -14.49 -14.49 -4.65
C LEU A 244 -14.77 -15.81 -5.36
N GLU A 245 -15.83 -15.86 -6.15
CA GLU A 245 -16.20 -17.02 -6.97
C GLU A 245 -16.55 -16.59 -8.40
N TYR A 246 -16.32 -17.49 -9.36
CA TYR A 246 -16.88 -17.41 -10.70
C TYR A 246 -16.61 -16.08 -11.44
N SER A 247 -15.43 -15.48 -11.24
CA SER A 247 -15.00 -14.19 -11.82
C SER A 247 -15.76 -12.94 -11.35
N ASN A 248 -17.01 -13.05 -10.92
CA ASN A 248 -17.90 -11.91 -10.69
C ASN A 248 -18.76 -12.00 -9.42
N GLN A 249 -18.64 -13.06 -8.63
CA GLN A 249 -19.40 -13.23 -7.38
C GLN A 249 -18.54 -12.90 -6.16
N CYS A 250 -19.11 -12.11 -5.27
CA CYS A 250 -18.53 -11.72 -3.99
C CYS A 250 -19.39 -12.28 -2.86
N PHE A 251 -18.75 -12.99 -1.95
CA PHE A 251 -19.36 -13.54 -0.74
C PHE A 251 -18.72 -12.91 0.48
N CYS A 252 -19.50 -12.73 1.55
CA CYS A 252 -19.05 -12.12 2.78
C CYS A 252 -19.43 -13.02 3.96
N SER A 253 -18.64 -12.97 5.03
CA SER A 253 -18.96 -13.64 6.29
C SER A 253 -18.53 -12.79 7.49
N VAL A 254 -19.32 -12.86 8.55
CA VAL A 254 -18.98 -12.29 9.85
C VAL A 254 -17.99 -13.22 10.56
N GLU A 255 -18.33 -14.50 10.61
CA GLU A 255 -17.52 -15.54 11.23
C GLU A 255 -16.48 -16.06 10.25
N GLU A 256 -15.36 -16.53 10.79
CA GLU A 256 -14.34 -17.22 10.01
C GLU A 256 -14.95 -18.47 9.37
N PRO A 257 -14.92 -18.60 8.04
CA PRO A 257 -15.46 -19.78 7.37
C PRO A 257 -14.73 -21.05 7.80
N LEU A 258 -15.41 -22.19 7.82
CA LEU A 258 -14.80 -23.49 8.14
C LEU A 258 -13.93 -23.98 6.97
N LEU A 259 -12.64 -23.67 7.02
CA LEU A 259 -11.67 -23.91 5.94
C LEU A 259 -11.16 -25.37 5.86
N GLU A 260 -12.06 -26.35 5.91
CA GLU A 260 -11.70 -27.79 5.97
C GLU A 260 -11.41 -28.41 4.60
N GLU A 261 -12.05 -27.91 3.54
CA GLU A 261 -11.98 -28.46 2.18
C GLU A 261 -11.12 -27.57 1.26
N GLU A 262 -9.81 -27.53 1.51
CA GLU A 262 -8.87 -26.82 0.64
C GLU A 262 -8.85 -27.45 -0.77
N ALA A 263 -8.92 -26.61 -1.79
CA ALA A 263 -8.75 -26.96 -3.19
C ALA A 263 -7.34 -26.58 -3.64
N ALA A 264 -6.87 -27.16 -4.75
CA ALA A 264 -5.58 -26.73 -5.26
C ALA A 264 -5.64 -25.25 -5.66
N PHE A 265 -4.59 -24.48 -5.34
CA PHE A 265 -4.54 -23.04 -5.60
C PHE A 265 -4.87 -22.67 -7.06
N ASN A 266 -4.49 -23.53 -8.01
CA ASN A 266 -4.77 -23.34 -9.43
C ASN A 266 -6.22 -23.61 -9.84
N GLU A 267 -7.08 -24.11 -8.96
CA GLU A 267 -8.53 -24.23 -9.18
C GLU A 267 -9.24 -22.89 -8.97
N CYS A 268 -8.62 -21.96 -8.22
CA CYS A 268 -9.05 -20.57 -8.07
C CYS A 268 -8.36 -19.65 -9.09
N ASN A 269 -8.39 -20.01 -10.37
CA ASN A 269 -7.64 -19.32 -11.42
C ASN A 269 -8.49 -18.45 -12.36
N MET A 270 -9.80 -18.34 -12.14
CA MET A 270 -10.66 -17.52 -12.99
C MET A 270 -10.29 -16.05 -12.84
N LYS A 271 -10.14 -15.36 -13.98
CA LYS A 271 -9.77 -13.95 -13.99
C LYS A 271 -10.88 -13.09 -13.43
N CYS A 272 -10.53 -12.09 -12.63
CA CYS A 272 -11.52 -11.15 -12.12
C CYS A 272 -12.17 -10.36 -13.26
N ALA A 273 -13.49 -10.21 -13.21
CA ALA A 273 -14.25 -9.51 -14.25
C ALA A 273 -13.82 -8.03 -14.39
N GLY A 274 -13.45 -7.39 -13.29
CA GLY A 274 -12.97 -6.00 -13.27
C GLY A 274 -11.47 -5.83 -13.51
N ASN A 275 -10.68 -6.90 -13.40
CA ASN A 275 -9.23 -6.85 -13.60
C ASN A 275 -8.66 -8.22 -14.00
N PRO A 276 -8.37 -8.47 -15.30
CA PRO A 276 -7.80 -9.74 -15.74
C PRO A 276 -6.40 -10.08 -15.19
N GLY A 277 -5.72 -9.12 -14.55
CA GLY A 277 -4.46 -9.35 -13.84
C GLY A 277 -4.61 -10.09 -12.51
N GLU A 278 -5.82 -10.14 -11.95
CA GLU A 278 -6.13 -10.77 -10.67
C GLU A 278 -7.00 -12.02 -10.85
N THR A 279 -7.10 -12.84 -9.80
CA THR A 279 -7.92 -14.06 -9.77
C THR A 279 -9.09 -13.94 -8.79
N CYS A 280 -10.27 -14.38 -9.20
CA CYS A 280 -11.53 -14.28 -8.48
C CYS A 280 -12.22 -15.65 -8.45
N GLY A 281 -11.60 -16.60 -7.75
CA GLY A 281 -12.13 -17.94 -7.55
C GLY A 281 -12.11 -18.82 -8.79
N GLY A 282 -13.05 -19.76 -8.83
CA GLY A 282 -13.28 -20.70 -9.90
C GLY A 282 -14.73 -21.18 -9.90
N TRP A 283 -15.06 -22.20 -10.70
CA TRP A 283 -16.39 -22.81 -10.64
C TRP A 283 -16.52 -23.67 -9.39
N TRP A 284 -17.36 -23.27 -8.43
CA TRP A 284 -17.44 -23.90 -7.10
C TRP A 284 -16.11 -23.88 -6.35
N ARG A 285 -15.32 -22.82 -6.55
CA ARG A 285 -14.03 -22.59 -5.91
C ARG A 285 -13.96 -21.17 -5.40
N LEU A 286 -13.82 -21.03 -4.09
CA LEU A 286 -13.84 -19.76 -3.42
C LEU A 286 -12.42 -19.34 -3.04
N SER A 287 -11.96 -18.21 -3.59
CA SER A 287 -10.76 -17.54 -3.09
C SER A 287 -11.11 -16.78 -1.83
N VAL A 288 -10.67 -17.23 -0.67
CA VAL A 288 -11.03 -16.64 0.64
C VAL A 288 -9.95 -15.68 1.11
N TYR A 289 -10.39 -14.56 1.65
CA TYR A 289 -9.54 -13.50 2.18
C TYR A 289 -10.08 -12.97 3.51
N GLU A 290 -9.18 -12.44 4.32
CA GLU A 290 -9.50 -11.51 5.40
C GLU A 290 -8.78 -10.17 5.17
N TYR A 291 -9.20 -9.15 5.91
CA TYR A 291 -8.49 -7.88 6.01
C TYR A 291 -8.24 -7.55 7.49
N ALA A 292 -7.07 -6.97 7.77
CA ALA A 292 -6.58 -6.66 9.12
C ALA A 292 -6.82 -5.19 9.51
#